data_AF-A0A3Q0JJY5-F1
#
_entry.id   AF-A0A3Q0JJY5-F1
#
_cell.length_a   1.000
_cell.length_b   1.000
_cell.length_c   1.000
_cell.angle_alpha   90.00
_cell.angle_beta   90.00
_cell.angle_gamma   90.00
#
_symmetry.space_group_name_H-M   'P 1'
#
loop_
_entity.id
_entity.type
_entity.pdbx_description
1 polymer ?
#
loop_
_entity_poly.entity_id
_entity_poly.type
_entity_poly.pdbx_seq_one_letter_code
_entity_poly.pdbx_strand_id
1 'polypeptide(L)' 'MMESREPLLWHFKQLDGAVGLSFKANFHFALVGHLMKGYRHPNSTTITRTTRLLTSILGELCVKSE' A
#
# COMPACT_ATOMS: atom_id res chain seq x y z
N MET A 1 19.70 18.41 8.20
CA MET A 1 19.27 17.39 7.20
C MET A 1 18.71 16.09 7.82
N MET A 2 18.60 15.96 9.16
CA MET A 2 18.02 14.77 9.82
C MET A 2 16.60 14.98 10.36
N GLU A 3 16.12 16.22 10.52
CA GLU A 3 14.80 16.51 11.10
C GLU A 3 13.62 16.10 10.22
N SER A 4 13.83 15.90 8.92
CA SER A 4 12.78 15.41 8.01
C SER A 4 12.50 13.90 8.16
N ARG A 5 13.35 13.15 8.89
CA ARG A 5 13.21 11.68 9.03
C ARG A 5 12.25 11.26 10.14
N GLU A 6 12.16 12.04 11.22
CA GLU A 6 11.24 11.83 12.34
C GLU A 6 9.75 11.77 11.92
N PRO A 7 9.21 12.72 11.14
CA PRO A 7 7.80 12.66 10.72
C PRO A 7 7.50 11.46 9.81
N LEU A 8 8.49 11.00 9.03
CA LEU A 8 8.36 9.80 8.20
C LEU A 8 8.34 8.52 9.03
N LEU A 9 9.08 8.48 10.13
CA LEU A 9 9.12 7.33 11.05
C LEU A 9 7.74 7.06 11.66
N TRP A 10 7.01 8.12 12.05
CA TRP A 10 5.65 8.00 12.56
C TRP A 10 4.66 7.53 11.50
N HIS A 11 4.82 7.97 10.25
CA HIS A 11 4.01 7.47 9.13
C HIS A 11 4.23 5.97 8.92
N PHE A 12 5.48 5.51 8.94
CA PHE A 12 5.76 4.08 8.87
C PHE A 12 5.20 3.34 10.09
N LYS A 13 5.24 3.92 11.29
CA LYS A 13 4.63 3.33 12.48
C LYS A 13 3.11 3.13 12.35
N GLN A 14 2.41 4.09 11.75
CA GLN A 14 0.97 3.98 11.49
C GLN A 14 0.67 2.89 10.45
N LEU A 15 1.49 2.81 9.40
CA LEU A 15 1.41 1.75 8.40
C LEU A 15 1.67 0.38 9.06
N ASP A 16 2.70 0.26 9.89
CA ASP A 16 3.06 -0.97 10.57
C ASP A 16 1.91 -1.49 11.44
N GLY A 17 1.21 -0.59 12.14
CA GLY A 17 0.04 -0.94 12.96
C GLY A 17 -1.17 -1.42 12.17
N ALA A 18 -1.32 -1.02 10.91
CA ALA A 18 -2.47 -1.39 10.09
C ALA A 18 -2.40 -2.84 9.56
N VAL A 19 -1.20 -3.41 9.41
CA VAL A 19 -0.96 -4.79 8.90
C VAL A 19 -0.16 -5.67 9.86
N GLY A 20 0.34 -5.14 10.98
CA GLY A 20 1.13 -5.90 11.96
C GLY A 20 2.51 -6.30 11.46
N LEU A 21 3.02 -5.63 10.42
CA LEU A 21 4.31 -5.93 9.78
C LEU A 21 5.11 -4.63 9.64
N SER A 22 6.41 -4.69 9.88
CA SER A 22 7.24 -3.50 9.69
C SER A 22 7.48 -3.21 8.21
N PHE A 23 7.03 -2.06 7.72
CA PHE A 23 7.31 -1.53 6.39
C PHE A 23 8.81 -1.37 6.14
N LYS A 24 9.58 -1.07 7.19
CA LYS A 24 11.04 -0.90 7.07
C LYS A 24 11.76 -2.23 6.81
N ALA A 25 11.32 -3.31 7.43
CA ALA A 25 11.99 -4.62 7.34
C ALA A 25 11.33 -5.57 6.32
N ASN A 26 10.03 -5.43 6.09
CA ASN A 26 9.20 -6.35 5.31
C ASN A 26 8.28 -5.60 4.34
N PHE A 27 8.84 -4.65 3.60
CA PHE A 27 8.10 -3.75 2.72
C PHE A 27 7.12 -4.48 1.79
N HIS A 28 7.57 -5.55 1.10
CA HIS A 28 6.73 -6.29 0.16
C HIS A 28 5.49 -6.91 0.82
N PHE A 29 5.66 -7.61 1.94
CA PHE A 29 4.54 -8.23 2.66
C PHE A 29 3.61 -7.19 3.29
N ALA A 30 4.16 -6.10 3.85
CA ALA A 30 3.38 -5.03 4.45
C ALA A 30 2.57 -4.24 3.39
N LEU A 31 3.12 -4.05 2.20
CA LEU A 31 2.47 -3.45 1.03
C LEU A 31 1.32 -4.33 0.52
N VAL A 32 1.58 -5.62 0.27
CA VAL A 32 0.54 -6.56 -0.17
C VAL A 32 -0.58 -6.67 0.88
N GLY A 33 -0.25 -6.68 2.18
CA GLY A 33 -1.22 -6.66 3.26
C GLY A 33 -2.14 -5.44 3.23
N HIS A 34 -1.61 -4.24 2.96
CA HIS A 34 -2.41 -3.03 2.82
C HIS A 34 -3.32 -3.08 1.59
N LEU A 35 -2.79 -3.58 0.47
CA LEU A 35 -3.57 -3.71 -0.77
C LEU A 35 -4.71 -4.74 -0.60
N MET A 36 -4.46 -5.87 0.05
CA MET A 36 -5.52 -6.84 0.36
C MET A 36 -6.58 -6.27 1.32
N LYS A 37 -6.16 -5.47 2.31
CA LYS A 37 -7.08 -4.81 3.25
C LYS A 37 -7.97 -3.77 2.54
N GLY A 38 -7.40 -2.99 1.62
CA GLY A 38 -8.15 -2.03 0.80
C GLY A 38 -9.10 -2.69 -0.21
N TYR A 39 -8.71 -3.84 -0.78
CA TYR A 39 -9.58 -4.62 -1.68
C TYR A 39 -10.81 -5.21 -0.96
N ARG A 40 -10.69 -5.51 0.34
CA ARG A 40 -11.80 -6.00 1.19
C ARG A 40 -12.66 -4.89 1.80
N HIS A 41 -12.44 -3.63 1.42
CA HIS A 41 -13.14 -2.51 2.02
C HIS A 41 -14.60 -2.44 1.54
N PRO A 42 -15.60 -2.16 2.39
CA PRO A 42 -17.01 -2.10 1.99
C PRO A 42 -17.36 -0.94 1.03
N ASN A 43 -16.40 -0.06 0.72
CA ASN A 43 -16.61 1.09 -0.17
C ASN A 43 -15.99 0.77 -1.53
N SER A 44 -16.83 0.70 -2.57
CA SER A 44 -16.42 0.43 -3.95
C SER A 44 -15.35 1.39 -4.46
N THR A 45 -15.34 2.65 -4.01
CA THR A 45 -14.31 3.64 -4.39
C THR A 45 -12.94 3.24 -3.87
N THR A 46 -12.88 2.71 -2.65
CA THR A 46 -11.64 2.21 -2.04
C THR A 46 -11.16 0.97 -2.78
N ILE A 47 -12.05 0.01 -3.07
CA ILE A 47 -11.73 -1.19 -3.86
C ILE A 47 -11.14 -0.80 -5.22
N THR A 48 -11.80 0.09 -5.98
CA THR A 48 -11.32 0.52 -7.30
C THR A 48 -9.94 1.18 -7.22
N ARG A 49 -9.69 2.05 -6.23
CA ARG A 49 -8.37 2.68 -6.06
C ARG A 49 -7.30 1.66 -5.73
N THR A 50 -7.58 0.71 -4.83
CA THR A 50 -6.62 -0.31 -4.42
C THR A 50 -6.33 -1.29 -5.55
N THR A 51 -7.34 -1.70 -6.31
CA THR A 51 -7.17 -2.52 -7.52
C THR A 51 -6.32 -1.80 -8.56
N ARG A 52 -6.57 -0.51 -8.83
CA ARG A 52 -5.74 0.26 -9.77
C ARG A 52 -4.28 0.32 -9.34
N LEU A 53 -4.01 0.58 -8.06
CA LEU A 53 -2.64 0.59 -7.52
C LEU A 53 -1.98 -0.79 -7.63
N LEU A 54 -2.72 -1.86 -7.32
CA LEU A 54 -2.25 -3.23 -7.48
C LEU A 54 -1.90 -3.51 -8.94
N THR A 55 -2.77 -3.14 -9.89
CA THR A 55 -2.53 -3.30 -11.32
C THR A 55 -1.34 -2.46 -11.80
N SER A 56 -1.19 -1.22 -11.32
CA SER A 56 -0.04 -0.37 -11.69
C SER A 56 1.29 -0.87 -11.12
N ILE A 57 1.29 -1.45 -9.92
CA ILE A 57 2.50 -2.02 -9.30
C ILE A 57 2.87 -3.37 -9.94
N LEU A 58 1.87 -4.18 -10.29
CA LEU A 58 2.07 -5.50 -10.89
C LEU A 58 2.19 -5.47 -12.43
N GLY A 59 1.85 -4.37 -13.08
CA GLY A 59 1.60 -4.37 -14.51
C GLY A 59 1.64 -3.02 -15.19
N GLU A 60 2.78 -2.77 -15.81
CA GLU A 60 2.91 -2.33 -17.22
C GLU A 60 2.09 -3.20 -18.23
N LEU A 61 1.04 -3.94 -17.85
CA LEU A 61 0.49 -5.06 -18.66
C LEU A 61 -1.04 -5.14 -18.73
N CYS A 62 -1.75 -4.04 -18.50
CA CYS A 62 -3.16 -3.92 -18.87
C CYS A 62 -3.45 -2.54 -19.46
N VAL A 63 -2.55 -2.02 -20.30
CA VAL A 63 -2.99 -1.11 -21.37
C VAL A 63 -3.94 -1.96 -22.21
N LYS A 64 -5.22 -1.57 -22.17
CA LYS A 64 -6.32 -2.15 -22.94
C LYS A 64 -5.82 -2.71 -24.28
N SER A 65 -5.86 -4.03 -24.42
CA SER A 65 -6.04 -4.63 -25.73
C SER A 65 -7.48 -4.35 -26.14
N GLU A 66 -7.70 -3.22 -26.79
CA GLU A 66 -8.88 -2.92 -27.60
C GLU A 66 -8.41 -2.41 -28.96
#